data_AF-A0A2G3ANI7-F1
#
_entry.id   AF-A0A2G3ANI7-F1
#
_cell.length_a   1.000
_cell.length_b   1.000
_cell.length_c   1.000
_cell.angle_alpha   90.00
_cell.angle_beta   90.00
_cell.angle_gamma   90.00
#
_symmetry.space_group_name_H-M   'P 1'
#
loop_
_entity.id
_entity.type
_entity.pdbx_description
1 polymer ?
#
loop_
_entity_poly.entity_id
_entity_poly.type
_entity_poly.pdbx_seq_one_letter_code
_entity_poly.pdbx_strand_id
1 'polypeptide(L)'
;MNAFPFSFTGTLLPHPKSLVSPSRTSSYVSPQAIGKSPSKQHNKPLKNPLLDPSFLKVILNACDDFIDTFIDPPCHPSLDPECVLSDNFAPVDELPPTECKAIFCSRYVKTYKYLVEKEAGFSIIPNLFSDFNSFIALVCRGAVSVTRRKIGQFDPSNGIGLANTSLALFGGNLFALCESDLPYAIKLAPNGDIITIGRHNFEGNLPINMTAHPKIDPDTGEAFAFRYCPIPPFLTYFRIHPNGTKSRDIPIFSMTRPSFIHDFAITKNYIIFPDTQLETNPFGLITSGAPVGYNSRKVPRLGVLPRYATDESKMKWFEVPGFNMIHAINAWEVDDGDTIVVIAPNTMSIEHFLERLDLIRPRIEKVKVDLKKGMVSRYTMSSWNLELASINQACVGKKNKYVKLNINYYFVSTSNNFV
;
A
#
# COMPACT_ATOMS: atom_id res chain seq x y z
N MET A 1 -8.81 37.08 -43.99
CA MET A 1 -10.15 36.77 -44.52
C MET A 1 -10.37 35.28 -44.27
N ASN A 2 -11.32 34.80 -43.47
CA ASN A 2 -12.41 35.50 -42.76
C ASN A 2 -12.37 35.19 -41.25
N ALA A 3 -12.90 36.10 -40.44
CA ALA A 3 -13.12 35.90 -39.02
C ALA A 3 -14.61 35.67 -38.75
N PHE A 4 -14.93 34.79 -37.79
CA PHE A 4 -16.20 34.81 -37.07
C PHE A 4 -15.92 34.44 -35.60
N PRO A 5 -16.26 35.30 -34.63
CA PRO A 5 -16.10 35.00 -33.22
C PRO A 5 -17.38 34.37 -32.65
N PHE A 6 -17.26 33.35 -31.81
CA PHE A 6 -18.33 32.94 -30.92
C PHE A 6 -18.02 33.35 -29.48
N SER A 7 -18.76 34.36 -29.02
CA SER A 7 -18.85 34.74 -27.62
C SER A 7 -19.80 33.81 -26.88
N PHE A 8 -19.38 33.27 -25.74
CA PHE A 8 -20.29 32.69 -24.75
C PHE A 8 -20.13 33.41 -23.42
N THR A 9 -21.12 34.22 -23.09
CA THR A 9 -21.29 34.84 -21.78
C THR A 9 -21.90 33.82 -20.80
N GLY A 10 -21.07 33.26 -19.92
CA GLY A 10 -21.51 32.38 -18.85
C GLY A 10 -22.08 33.18 -17.66
N THR A 11 -23.40 33.21 -17.52
CA THR A 11 -24.08 33.89 -16.42
C THR A 11 -23.93 33.09 -15.11
N LEU A 12 -23.35 33.72 -14.08
CA LEU A 12 -23.30 33.18 -12.72
C LEU A 12 -24.71 33.02 -12.14
N LEU A 13 -25.06 31.80 -11.70
CA LEU A 13 -26.26 31.51 -10.91
C LEU A 13 -25.87 31.22 -9.45
N PRO A 14 -26.55 31.81 -8.44
CA PRO A 14 -26.13 31.73 -7.05
C PRO A 14 -26.59 30.46 -6.32
N HIS A 15 -25.82 30.07 -5.29
CA HIS A 15 -26.12 28.94 -4.40
C HIS A 15 -27.51 29.03 -3.72
N PRO A 16 -28.25 27.90 -3.58
CA PRO A 16 -29.41 27.83 -2.70
C PRO A 16 -28.98 27.79 -1.22
N LYS A 17 -29.72 28.53 -0.38
CA LYS A 17 -29.45 28.71 1.05
C LYS A 17 -29.89 27.49 1.88
N SER A 18 -29.30 27.38 3.07
CA SER A 18 -29.63 26.37 4.08
C SER A 18 -31.10 26.44 4.54
N LEU A 19 -31.71 25.27 4.72
CA LEU A 19 -33.01 25.12 5.36
C LEU A 19 -32.83 24.63 6.79
N VAL A 20 -33.24 25.47 7.74
CA VAL A 20 -33.34 25.14 9.18
C VAL A 20 -34.56 24.24 9.39
N SER A 21 -34.42 23.21 10.23
CA SER A 21 -35.55 22.42 10.75
C SER A 21 -35.64 22.54 12.28
N PRO A 22 -36.86 22.47 12.87
CA PRO A 22 -37.09 22.98 14.21
C PRO A 22 -36.94 21.93 15.32
N SER A 23 -36.66 22.43 16.52
CA SER A 23 -36.61 21.66 17.76
C SER A 23 -37.97 21.05 18.11
N ARG A 24 -37.96 19.80 18.60
CA ARG A 24 -39.07 19.20 19.34
C ARG A 24 -38.67 18.90 20.77
N THR A 25 -39.32 19.59 21.70
CA THR A 25 -39.34 19.25 23.12
C THR A 25 -40.21 18.00 23.35
N SER A 26 -39.78 17.14 24.25
CA SER A 26 -40.56 16.01 24.76
C SER A 26 -40.16 15.76 26.22
N SER A 27 -40.97 16.29 27.13
CA SER A 27 -40.84 16.06 28.57
C SER A 27 -41.32 14.65 28.94
N TYR A 28 -40.51 13.89 29.69
CA TYR A 28 -40.98 12.72 30.43
C TYR A 28 -40.69 12.85 31.92
N VAL A 29 -41.69 12.47 32.72
CA VAL A 29 -41.78 12.73 34.16
C VAL A 29 -41.28 11.51 34.96
N SER A 30 -40.63 11.77 36.08
CA SER A 30 -40.14 10.77 37.04
C SER A 30 -41.08 10.64 38.25
N PRO A 31 -41.35 9.42 38.78
CA PRO A 31 -41.94 9.22 40.10
C PRO A 31 -40.90 8.87 41.19
N GLN A 32 -41.26 9.12 42.44
CA GLN A 32 -40.34 9.19 43.60
C GLN A 32 -40.15 7.89 44.40
N ALA A 33 -39.15 7.94 45.28
CA ALA A 33 -38.58 6.91 46.14
C ALA A 33 -39.42 6.37 47.32
N ILE A 34 -38.99 5.19 47.80
CA ILE A 34 -38.94 4.67 49.19
C ILE A 34 -37.70 3.73 49.24
N GLY A 35 -36.90 3.55 50.30
CA GLY A 35 -36.95 4.05 51.69
C GLY A 35 -35.59 3.91 52.43
N LYS A 36 -35.54 3.18 53.57
CA LYS A 36 -34.35 2.83 54.40
C LYS A 36 -34.53 1.36 54.90
N SER A 37 -33.59 0.58 55.47
CA SER A 37 -32.41 0.86 56.32
C SER A 37 -31.40 -0.36 56.32
N PRO A 38 -30.30 -0.39 57.12
CA PRO A 38 -29.06 -1.14 56.76
C PRO A 38 -28.73 -2.42 57.58
N SER A 39 -27.79 -3.26 57.09
CA SER A 39 -26.83 -3.95 57.98
C SER A 39 -25.54 -4.50 57.32
N LYS A 40 -24.46 -4.49 58.11
CA LYS A 40 -23.22 -5.32 58.10
C LYS A 40 -22.17 -5.20 56.98
N GLN A 41 -20.98 -4.79 57.42
CA GLN A 41 -19.71 -4.79 56.70
C GLN A 41 -19.18 -6.21 56.47
N HIS A 42 -18.56 -6.43 55.31
CA HIS A 42 -17.54 -7.48 55.14
C HIS A 42 -16.33 -6.87 54.43
N ASN A 43 -15.17 -6.89 55.09
CA ASN A 43 -13.92 -6.40 54.52
C ASN A 43 -13.53 -7.24 53.31
N LYS A 44 -13.48 -6.62 52.12
CA LYS A 44 -12.73 -7.13 50.97
C LYS A 44 -11.33 -6.50 50.96
N PRO A 45 -10.28 -7.24 50.58
CA PRO A 45 -8.94 -6.68 50.47
C PRO A 45 -8.92 -5.55 49.44
N LEU A 46 -8.08 -4.52 49.68
CA LEU A 46 -7.85 -3.46 48.71
C LEU A 46 -7.35 -4.07 47.39
N LYS A 47 -8.22 -4.07 46.37
CA LYS A 47 -7.74 -4.05 45.00
C LYS A 47 -7.20 -2.65 44.75
N ASN A 48 -5.95 -2.55 44.30
CA ASN A 48 -5.49 -1.32 43.65
C ASN A 48 -6.52 -0.94 42.58
N PRO A 49 -6.96 0.32 42.52
CA PRO A 49 -7.84 0.76 41.45
C PRO A 49 -7.04 0.70 40.14
N LEU A 50 -7.26 -0.38 39.39
CA LEU A 50 -7.02 -0.35 37.95
C LEU A 50 -7.82 0.84 37.42
N LEU A 51 -7.11 1.79 36.81
CA LEU A 51 -7.69 3.01 36.24
C LEU A 51 -8.89 2.61 35.37
N ASP A 52 -10.01 3.33 35.53
CA ASP A 52 -11.20 3.14 34.69
C ASP A 52 -10.77 3.11 33.22
N PRO A 53 -11.10 2.05 32.44
CA PRO A 53 -10.81 1.99 31.02
C PRO A 53 -11.23 3.25 30.26
N SER A 54 -12.32 3.93 30.67
CA SER A 54 -12.74 5.21 30.09
C SER A 54 -11.71 6.33 30.35
N PHE A 55 -11.30 6.51 31.60
CA PHE A 55 -10.30 7.52 31.98
C PHE A 55 -8.92 7.23 31.36
N LEU A 56 -8.53 5.96 31.24
CA LEU A 56 -7.27 5.59 30.60
C LEU A 56 -7.26 5.87 29.09
N LYS A 57 -8.41 5.77 28.40
CA LYS A 57 -8.53 6.24 26.99
C LYS A 57 -8.22 7.74 26.87
N VAL A 58 -8.76 8.57 27.77
CA VAL A 58 -8.51 10.02 27.76
C VAL A 58 -7.02 10.33 27.92
N ILE A 59 -6.32 9.63 28.82
CA ILE A 59 -4.86 9.77 28.97
C ILE A 59 -4.13 9.36 27.69
N LEU A 60 -4.45 8.21 27.11
CA LEU A 60 -3.76 7.71 25.92
C LEU A 60 -3.99 8.61 24.69
N ASN A 61 -5.15 9.26 24.58
CA ASN A 61 -5.42 10.25 23.54
C ASN A 61 -4.59 11.52 23.75
N ALA A 62 -4.54 12.06 24.97
CA ALA A 62 -3.69 13.20 25.29
C ALA A 62 -2.18 12.90 25.08
N CYS A 63 -1.77 11.63 25.23
CA CYS A 63 -0.43 11.19 24.86
C CYS A 63 -0.19 11.22 23.34
N ASP A 64 -1.14 10.76 22.52
CA ASP A 64 -1.04 10.88 21.06
C ASP A 64 -1.02 12.33 20.61
N ASP A 65 -1.94 13.16 21.10
CA ASP A 65 -1.99 14.61 20.80
C ASP A 65 -0.64 15.28 21.13
N PHE A 66 0.00 14.88 22.23
CA PHE A 66 1.33 15.36 22.61
C PHE A 66 2.43 14.85 21.66
N ILE A 67 2.36 13.58 21.23
CA ILE A 67 3.32 13.03 20.25
C ILE A 67 3.18 13.77 18.92
N ASP A 68 1.96 13.89 18.40
CA ASP A 68 1.63 14.54 17.13
C ASP A 68 1.90 16.06 17.13
N THR A 69 1.93 16.70 18.29
CA THR A 69 2.22 18.15 18.38
C THR A 69 3.70 18.44 18.64
N PHE A 70 4.40 17.63 19.45
CA PHE A 70 5.71 17.99 20.01
C PHE A 70 6.85 16.99 19.76
N ILE A 71 6.57 15.74 19.38
CA ILE A 71 7.60 14.70 19.17
C ILE A 71 7.75 14.34 17.69
N ASP A 72 6.63 14.27 16.98
CA ASP A 72 6.50 13.77 15.62
C ASP A 72 5.44 14.59 14.85
N PRO A 73 5.66 15.90 14.70
CA PRO A 73 4.70 16.76 14.01
C PRO A 73 4.53 16.31 12.55
N PRO A 74 3.29 16.23 12.04
CA PRO A 74 3.04 15.75 10.68
C PRO A 74 3.80 16.63 9.68
N CYS A 75 4.53 15.97 8.77
CA CYS A 75 5.22 16.68 7.70
C CYS A 75 4.22 17.57 6.93
N HIS A 76 4.69 18.74 6.49
CA HIS A 76 3.90 19.65 5.66
C HIS A 76 3.26 18.89 4.49
N PRO A 77 2.00 19.21 4.10
CA PRO A 77 1.35 18.56 2.98
C PRO A 77 2.23 18.70 1.73
N SER A 78 2.71 17.57 1.22
CA SER A 78 3.67 17.52 0.10
C SER A 78 3.02 17.89 -1.25
N LEU A 79 1.69 17.99 -1.28
CA LEU A 79 0.89 18.44 -2.40
C LEU A 79 -0.25 19.33 -1.87
N ASP A 80 -0.40 20.50 -2.47
CA ASP A 80 -1.59 21.32 -2.34
C ASP A 80 -2.75 20.61 -3.08
N PRO A 81 -3.88 20.29 -2.43
CA PRO A 81 -5.01 19.64 -3.09
C PRO A 81 -5.71 20.53 -4.15
N GLU A 82 -5.45 21.83 -4.20
CA GLU A 82 -5.94 22.71 -5.27
C GLU A 82 -5.08 22.63 -6.55
N CYS A 83 -3.87 22.05 -6.50
CA CYS A 83 -3.04 21.74 -7.67
C CYS A 83 -3.59 20.52 -8.43
N VAL A 84 -4.72 20.73 -9.12
CA VAL A 84 -5.29 19.76 -10.06
C VAL A 84 -4.24 19.40 -11.13
N LEU A 85 -3.97 18.10 -11.29
CA LEU A 85 -3.04 17.56 -12.29
C LEU A 85 -3.66 17.57 -13.72
N SER A 86 -4.21 18.70 -14.15
CA SER A 86 -4.96 18.82 -15.42
C SER A 86 -4.09 18.64 -16.67
N ASP A 87 -2.80 18.98 -16.59
CA ASP A 87 -1.95 19.22 -17.77
C ASP A 87 -0.76 18.25 -17.91
N ASN A 88 -0.71 17.18 -17.11
CA ASN A 88 0.38 16.19 -17.16
C ASN A 88 0.23 15.11 -18.25
N PHE A 89 -0.83 15.15 -19.05
CA PHE A 89 -1.06 14.21 -20.14
C PHE A 89 -0.45 14.73 -21.44
N ALA A 90 0.66 14.12 -21.87
CA ALA A 90 1.16 14.34 -23.22
C ALA A 90 0.08 13.92 -24.25
N PRO A 91 -0.15 14.72 -25.32
CA PRO A 91 -1.19 14.43 -26.29
C PRO A 91 -0.90 13.09 -26.98
N VAL A 92 -1.84 12.17 -26.83
CA VAL A 92 -1.92 10.91 -27.59
C VAL A 92 -3.23 10.93 -28.36
N ASP A 93 -3.24 10.37 -29.57
CA ASP A 93 -4.48 10.20 -30.33
C ASP A 93 -5.39 9.20 -29.59
N GLU A 94 -6.35 9.72 -28.83
CA GLU A 94 -7.34 8.90 -28.15
C GLU A 94 -8.45 8.49 -29.12
N LEU A 95 -8.95 7.26 -28.95
CA LEU A 95 -10.17 6.84 -29.62
C LEU A 95 -11.34 7.71 -29.11
N PRO A 96 -12.32 8.05 -29.96
CA PRO A 96 -13.50 8.78 -29.52
C PRO A 96 -14.16 8.03 -28.35
N PRO A 97 -14.61 8.73 -27.29
CA PRO A 97 -15.11 8.08 -26.10
C PRO A 97 -16.34 7.22 -26.43
N THR A 98 -16.31 5.96 -26.00
CA THR A 98 -17.46 5.06 -26.11
C THR A 98 -18.62 5.64 -25.29
N GLU A 99 -19.75 5.97 -25.93
CA GLU A 99 -20.93 6.42 -25.21
C GLU A 99 -21.38 5.35 -24.20
N CYS A 100 -21.26 5.68 -22.93
CA CYS A 100 -21.68 4.82 -21.83
C CYS A 100 -22.14 5.67 -20.64
N LYS A 101 -23.07 5.12 -19.85
CA LYS A 101 -23.52 5.76 -18.62
C LYS A 101 -22.47 5.60 -17.53
N ALA A 102 -21.62 6.60 -17.36
CA ALA A 102 -20.71 6.68 -16.21
C ALA A 102 -21.51 6.87 -14.91
N ILE A 103 -21.17 6.08 -13.88
CA ILE A 103 -21.65 6.28 -12.51
C ILE A 103 -20.41 6.51 -11.64
N PHE A 104 -20.31 7.70 -11.05
CA PHE A 104 -19.24 8.01 -10.10
C PHE A 104 -19.65 7.56 -8.70
N CYS A 105 -18.82 6.72 -8.07
CA CYS A 105 -18.97 6.33 -6.68
C CYS A 105 -17.61 6.30 -5.99
N SER A 106 -17.54 6.82 -4.77
CA SER A 106 -16.37 6.74 -3.89
C SER A 106 -16.80 6.26 -2.51
N ARG A 107 -16.03 5.33 -1.95
CA ARG A 107 -16.25 4.69 -0.65
C ARG A 107 -14.88 4.35 -0.05
N TYR A 108 -14.73 4.59 1.25
CA TYR A 108 -13.63 3.99 2.00
C TYR A 108 -13.78 2.47 2.06
N VAL A 109 -12.67 1.76 1.91
CA VAL A 109 -12.63 0.33 2.27
C VAL A 109 -12.84 0.23 3.77
N LYS A 110 -13.86 -0.53 4.19
CA LYS A 110 -14.19 -0.73 5.61
C LYS A 110 -13.21 -1.73 6.25
N THR A 111 -11.95 -1.32 6.39
CA THR A 111 -10.94 -2.11 7.11
C THR A 111 -11.23 -2.18 8.60
N TYR A 112 -10.64 -3.14 9.31
CA TYR A 112 -10.74 -3.19 10.77
C TYR A 112 -10.25 -1.87 11.41
N LYS A 113 -9.11 -1.34 10.94
CA LYS A 113 -8.59 -0.03 11.36
C LYS A 113 -9.60 1.10 11.12
N TYR A 114 -10.14 1.21 9.90
CA TYR A 114 -11.16 2.23 9.57
C TYR A 114 -12.37 2.15 10.50
N LEU A 115 -12.87 0.95 10.80
CA LEU A 115 -14.05 0.78 11.65
C LEU A 115 -13.78 1.18 13.10
N VAL A 116 -12.66 0.73 13.68
CA VAL A 116 -12.25 1.07 15.05
C VAL A 116 -12.01 2.57 15.22
N GLU A 117 -11.27 3.19 14.31
CA GLU A 117 -10.91 4.61 14.41
C GLU A 117 -12.10 5.53 14.13
N LYS A 118 -13.03 5.10 13.28
CA LYS A 118 -14.30 5.80 13.05
C LYS A 118 -15.24 5.76 14.25
N GLU A 119 -15.30 4.63 14.96
CA GLU A 119 -16.09 4.52 16.20
C GLU A 119 -15.47 5.35 17.33
N ALA A 120 -14.14 5.38 17.39
CA ALA A 120 -13.41 6.18 18.37
C ALA A 120 -13.46 7.70 18.09
N GLY A 121 -13.42 8.10 16.81
CA GLY A 121 -13.32 9.49 16.38
C GLY A 121 -11.89 10.05 16.31
N PHE A 122 -10.87 9.19 16.46
CA PHE A 122 -9.44 9.55 16.46
C PHE A 122 -8.57 8.34 16.06
N SER A 123 -7.29 8.57 15.72
CA SER A 123 -6.34 7.51 15.35
C SER A 123 -6.02 6.60 16.54
N ILE A 124 -5.99 5.27 16.34
CA ILE A 124 -5.76 4.28 17.41
C ILE A 124 -4.64 3.30 17.07
N ILE A 125 -4.57 2.88 15.81
CA ILE A 125 -3.69 1.81 15.33
C ILE A 125 -2.57 2.48 14.52
N PRO A 126 -1.29 2.38 14.92
CA PRO A 126 -0.21 3.01 14.18
C PRO A 126 -0.12 2.52 12.74
N ASN A 127 0.12 3.43 11.81
CA ASN A 127 0.50 3.12 10.44
C ASN A 127 1.97 2.67 10.41
N LEU A 128 2.23 1.55 9.74
CA LEU A 128 3.55 0.90 9.74
C LEU A 128 4.70 1.78 9.21
N PHE A 129 4.40 2.71 8.30
CA PHE A 129 5.41 3.49 7.56
C PHE A 129 5.47 4.99 7.89
N SER A 130 4.43 5.59 8.49
CA SER A 130 4.33 7.05 8.66
C SER A 130 4.33 7.54 10.11
N ASP A 131 4.10 6.67 11.09
CA ASP A 131 3.84 7.09 12.48
C ASP A 131 5.09 6.92 13.38
N PHE A 132 6.26 6.64 12.81
CA PHE A 132 7.45 6.25 13.57
C PHE A 132 8.71 7.01 13.17
N ASN A 133 8.59 8.26 12.72
CA ASN A 133 9.67 9.03 12.08
C ASN A 133 10.85 9.40 13.02
N SER A 134 10.76 9.04 14.31
CA SER A 134 11.88 9.15 15.25
C SER A 134 11.87 8.02 16.28
N PHE A 135 13.03 7.75 16.90
CA PHE A 135 13.13 6.76 17.98
C PHE A 135 12.23 7.09 19.18
N ILE A 136 12.07 8.38 19.51
CA ILE A 136 11.20 8.81 20.61
C ILE A 136 9.73 8.57 20.23
N ALA A 137 9.32 8.91 19.00
CA ALA A 137 7.99 8.62 18.48
C ALA A 137 7.67 7.12 18.54
N LEU A 138 8.61 6.25 18.14
CA LEU A 138 8.48 4.80 18.28
C LEU A 138 8.21 4.36 19.71
N VAL A 139 9.04 4.78 20.67
CA VAL A 139 8.91 4.33 22.06
C VAL A 139 7.59 4.81 22.64
N CYS A 140 7.21 6.07 22.38
CA CYS A 140 5.96 6.66 22.88
C CYS A 140 4.73 6.01 22.24
N ARG A 141 4.59 5.99 20.91
CA ARG A 141 3.45 5.36 20.22
C ARG A 141 3.41 3.85 20.44
N GLY A 142 4.55 3.19 20.55
CA GLY A 142 4.65 1.77 20.90
C GLY A 142 4.09 1.46 22.29
N ALA A 143 4.46 2.26 23.30
CA ALA A 143 3.93 2.13 24.65
C ALA A 143 2.42 2.41 24.72
N VAL A 144 1.94 3.46 24.04
CA VAL A 144 0.50 3.75 23.89
C VAL A 144 -0.22 2.56 23.25
N SER A 145 0.26 2.06 22.11
CA SER A 145 -0.35 0.97 21.35
C SER A 145 -0.40 -0.35 22.12
N VAL A 146 0.67 -0.71 22.83
CA VAL A 146 0.69 -1.89 23.72
C VAL A 146 -0.32 -1.74 24.84
N THR A 147 -0.49 -0.53 25.39
CA THR A 147 -1.49 -0.25 26.44
C THR A 147 -2.90 -0.35 25.88
N ARG A 148 -3.19 0.31 24.74
CA ARG A 148 -4.46 0.24 24.01
C ARG A 148 -4.86 -1.21 23.70
N ARG A 149 -3.93 -2.04 23.22
CA ARG A 149 -4.15 -3.47 23.00
C ARG A 149 -4.49 -4.22 24.28
N LYS A 150 -3.74 -3.99 25.38
CA LYS A 150 -3.98 -4.65 26.68
C LYS A 150 -5.35 -4.31 27.28
N ILE A 151 -5.89 -3.12 27.00
CA ILE A 151 -7.23 -2.70 27.46
C ILE A 151 -8.34 -2.97 26.44
N GLY A 152 -8.04 -3.67 25.34
CA GLY A 152 -9.03 -4.10 24.35
C GLY A 152 -9.58 -3.00 23.45
N GLN A 153 -8.88 -1.86 23.26
CA GLN A 153 -9.29 -0.86 22.27
C GLN A 153 -9.16 -1.34 20.83
N PHE A 154 -8.19 -2.23 20.56
CA PHE A 154 -8.07 -2.94 19.29
C PHE A 154 -7.32 -4.26 19.49
N ASP A 155 -7.53 -5.20 18.58
CA ASP A 155 -6.71 -6.42 18.47
C ASP A 155 -6.10 -6.51 17.06
N PRO A 156 -4.76 -6.44 16.91
CA PRO A 156 -4.10 -6.52 15.61
C PRO A 156 -4.30 -7.85 14.89
N SER A 157 -4.81 -8.91 15.55
CA SER A 157 -5.19 -10.16 14.87
C SER A 157 -6.25 -9.93 13.78
N ASN A 158 -7.12 -8.92 13.96
CA ASN A 158 -8.17 -8.53 13.02
C ASN A 158 -7.66 -7.69 11.83
N GLY A 159 -6.37 -7.34 11.80
CA GLY A 159 -5.73 -6.55 10.75
C GLY A 159 -5.28 -5.17 11.23
N ILE A 160 -4.31 -4.59 10.52
CA ILE A 160 -3.78 -3.25 10.77
C ILE A 160 -3.64 -2.43 9.47
N GLY A 161 -4.06 -2.99 8.34
CA GLY A 161 -3.85 -2.41 7.01
C GLY A 161 -4.86 -1.35 6.61
N LEU A 162 -4.43 -0.53 5.64
CA LEU A 162 -5.21 0.54 5.04
C LEU A 162 -5.97 0.11 3.77
N ALA A 163 -5.57 -1.02 3.16
CA ALA A 163 -6.11 -1.51 1.88
C ALA A 163 -6.11 -0.44 0.76
N ASN A 164 -5.03 0.35 0.70
CA ASN A 164 -4.92 1.59 -0.07
C ASN A 164 -3.86 1.56 -1.19
N THR A 165 -3.17 0.43 -1.40
CA THR A 165 -2.03 0.37 -2.32
C THR A 165 -2.46 0.04 -3.76
N SER A 166 -3.43 -0.85 -3.94
CA SER A 166 -3.93 -1.23 -5.27
C SER A 166 -5.32 -1.89 -5.24
N LEU A 167 -5.87 -2.11 -6.44
CA LEU A 167 -7.03 -2.96 -6.69
C LEU A 167 -6.65 -4.04 -7.71
N ALA A 168 -7.07 -5.29 -7.47
CA ALA A 168 -6.85 -6.40 -8.40
C ALA A 168 -8.07 -7.33 -8.49
N LEU A 169 -8.38 -7.81 -9.70
CA LEU A 169 -9.45 -8.77 -9.97
C LEU A 169 -8.83 -10.14 -10.27
N PHE A 170 -9.04 -11.11 -9.39
CA PHE A 170 -8.59 -12.50 -9.58
C PHE A 170 -9.47 -13.47 -8.77
N GLY A 171 -9.50 -14.75 -9.14
CA GLY A 171 -10.29 -15.74 -8.42
C GLY A 171 -11.79 -15.40 -8.35
N GLY A 172 -12.33 -14.74 -9.39
CA GLY A 172 -13.70 -14.24 -9.44
C GLY A 172 -14.03 -13.04 -8.53
N ASN A 173 -13.06 -12.47 -7.81
CA ASN A 173 -13.28 -11.44 -6.79
C ASN A 173 -12.39 -10.22 -7.01
N LEU A 174 -12.94 -9.02 -6.76
CA LEU A 174 -12.17 -7.77 -6.72
C LEU A 174 -11.63 -7.59 -5.29
N PHE A 175 -10.35 -7.29 -5.17
CA PHE A 175 -9.68 -7.08 -3.88
C PHE A 175 -9.02 -5.70 -3.81
N ALA A 176 -9.16 -5.03 -2.68
CA ALA A 176 -8.32 -3.91 -2.26
C ALA A 176 -7.14 -4.45 -1.44
N LEU A 177 -5.92 -4.03 -1.82
CA LEU A 177 -4.68 -4.62 -1.35
C LEU A 177 -3.78 -3.61 -0.64
N CYS A 178 -3.01 -4.10 0.33
CA CYS A 178 -1.93 -3.38 1.02
C CYS A 178 -1.00 -4.42 1.64
N GLU A 179 0.32 -4.26 1.49
CA GLU A 179 1.31 -5.29 1.91
C GLU A 179 1.34 -5.55 3.43
N SER A 180 0.77 -4.65 4.24
CA SER A 180 0.72 -4.78 5.70
C SER A 180 -0.41 -5.65 6.24
N ASP A 181 -1.32 -6.16 5.38
CA ASP A 181 -2.51 -6.90 5.81
C ASP A 181 -3.01 -7.90 4.74
N LEU A 182 -4.03 -8.67 5.11
CA LEU A 182 -4.82 -9.51 4.22
C LEU A 182 -5.62 -8.66 3.21
N PRO A 183 -5.92 -9.20 2.00
CA PRO A 183 -6.73 -8.51 1.01
C PRO A 183 -8.16 -8.28 1.53
N TYR A 184 -8.78 -7.17 1.14
CA TYR A 184 -10.18 -6.89 1.44
C TYR A 184 -11.03 -7.11 0.18
N ALA A 185 -11.97 -8.06 0.26
CA ALA A 185 -12.90 -8.35 -0.84
C ALA A 185 -13.88 -7.18 -1.04
N ILE A 186 -14.06 -6.77 -2.28
CA ILE A 186 -14.92 -5.67 -2.72
C ILE A 186 -15.95 -6.20 -3.72
N LYS A 187 -17.18 -5.73 -3.60
CA LYS A 187 -18.27 -6.00 -4.54
C LYS A 187 -18.77 -4.69 -5.15
N LEU A 188 -18.89 -4.66 -6.46
CA LEU A 188 -19.61 -3.61 -7.18
C LEU A 188 -21.08 -4.01 -7.26
N ALA A 189 -21.98 -3.14 -6.82
CA ALA A 189 -23.42 -3.34 -6.93
C ALA A 189 -23.96 -2.87 -8.30
N PRO A 190 -25.09 -3.41 -8.80
CA PRO A 190 -25.62 -3.04 -10.12
C PRO A 190 -25.99 -1.55 -10.29
N ASN A 191 -26.16 -0.82 -9.18
CA ASN A 191 -26.39 0.63 -9.15
C ASN A 191 -25.09 1.46 -9.14
N GLY A 192 -23.92 0.83 -9.24
CA GLY A 192 -22.60 1.47 -9.15
C GLY A 192 -22.08 1.71 -7.72
N ASP A 193 -22.76 1.23 -6.68
CA ASP A 193 -22.26 1.35 -5.31
C ASP A 193 -21.12 0.36 -5.00
N ILE A 194 -20.18 0.77 -4.14
CA ILE A 194 -18.98 -0.01 -3.80
C ILE A 194 -19.13 -0.57 -2.38
N ILE A 195 -19.14 -1.90 -2.25
CA ILE A 195 -19.40 -2.60 -0.99
C ILE A 195 -18.14 -3.35 -0.57
N THR A 196 -17.55 -2.99 0.57
CA THR A 196 -16.56 -3.85 1.25
C THR A 196 -17.27 -5.07 1.81
N ILE A 197 -16.89 -6.26 1.35
CA ILE A 197 -17.39 -7.55 1.85
C ILE A 197 -16.65 -7.93 3.14
N GLY A 198 -15.33 -7.74 3.19
CA GLY A 198 -14.53 -7.97 4.39
C GLY A 198 -13.10 -8.40 4.10
N ARG A 199 -12.33 -8.60 5.17
CA ARG A 199 -10.96 -9.12 5.15
C ARG A 199 -10.96 -10.60 4.74
N HIS A 200 -10.14 -10.99 3.78
CA HIS A 200 -10.20 -12.29 3.14
C HIS A 200 -8.90 -13.09 3.35
N ASN A 201 -9.00 -14.31 3.89
CA ASN A 201 -7.86 -15.14 4.28
C ASN A 201 -7.73 -16.45 3.47
N PHE A 202 -8.49 -16.60 2.36
CA PHE A 202 -8.54 -17.80 1.52
C PHE A 202 -8.79 -19.09 2.33
N GLU A 203 -9.86 -19.11 3.13
CA GLU A 203 -10.24 -20.26 3.98
C GLU A 203 -9.15 -20.62 5.01
N GLY A 204 -8.41 -19.60 5.49
CA GLY A 204 -7.28 -19.76 6.41
C GLY A 204 -5.94 -20.11 5.75
N ASN A 205 -5.90 -20.31 4.41
CA ASN A 205 -4.66 -20.62 3.69
C ASN A 205 -3.72 -19.41 3.53
N LEU A 206 -4.15 -18.20 3.89
CA LEU A 206 -3.31 -16.99 3.95
C LEU A 206 -3.33 -16.39 5.39
N PRO A 207 -2.25 -16.53 6.16
CA PRO A 207 -2.27 -16.21 7.59
C PRO A 207 -1.97 -14.76 7.98
N ILE A 208 -1.31 -13.97 7.12
CA ILE A 208 -0.75 -12.64 7.50
C ILE A 208 -1.13 -11.56 6.47
N ASN A 209 -0.54 -11.62 5.28
CA ASN A 209 -0.57 -10.57 4.27
C ASN A 209 -0.30 -11.15 2.86
N MET A 210 -0.44 -10.32 1.83
CA MET A 210 0.07 -10.58 0.48
C MET A 210 0.55 -9.29 -0.18
N THR A 211 1.36 -9.41 -1.24
CA THR A 211 1.75 -8.28 -2.09
C THR A 211 0.54 -7.51 -2.62
N ALA A 212 0.71 -6.19 -2.74
CA ALA A 212 -0.24 -5.33 -3.44
C ALA A 212 -0.18 -5.48 -4.97
N HIS A 213 0.79 -6.18 -5.53
CA HIS A 213 0.98 -6.27 -6.98
C HIS A 213 0.89 -7.71 -7.53
N PRO A 214 -0.16 -8.50 -7.22
CA PRO A 214 -0.32 -9.83 -7.79
C PRO A 214 -0.37 -9.73 -9.32
N LYS A 215 0.34 -10.62 -10.01
CA LYS A 215 0.37 -10.65 -11.47
C LYS A 215 -0.58 -11.74 -11.97
N ILE A 216 -1.60 -11.35 -12.72
CA ILE A 216 -2.57 -12.28 -13.31
C ILE A 216 -2.06 -12.72 -14.67
N ASP A 217 -1.97 -14.03 -14.92
CA ASP A 217 -1.69 -14.54 -16.25
C ASP A 217 -2.98 -14.49 -17.11
N PRO A 218 -3.00 -13.76 -18.23
CA PRO A 218 -4.19 -13.63 -19.08
C PRO A 218 -4.58 -14.93 -19.81
N ASP A 219 -3.68 -15.91 -19.94
CA ASP A 219 -3.95 -17.19 -20.61
C ASP A 219 -4.52 -18.24 -19.65
N THR A 220 -4.07 -18.26 -18.39
CA THR A 220 -4.51 -19.27 -17.39
C THR A 220 -5.52 -18.74 -16.38
N GLY A 221 -5.60 -17.43 -16.19
CA GLY A 221 -6.41 -16.80 -15.13
C GLY A 221 -5.86 -17.00 -13.71
N GLU A 222 -4.68 -17.62 -13.55
CA GLU A 222 -4.00 -17.72 -12.26
C GLU A 222 -3.41 -16.37 -11.86
N ALA A 223 -3.59 -16.01 -10.58
CA ALA A 223 -2.86 -14.91 -9.98
C ALA A 223 -1.63 -15.44 -9.24
N PHE A 224 -0.47 -14.90 -9.60
CA PHE A 224 0.80 -15.12 -8.93
C PHE A 224 0.93 -14.07 -7.82
N ALA A 225 1.36 -14.48 -6.62
CA ALA A 225 1.47 -13.60 -5.47
C ALA A 225 2.58 -14.07 -4.52
N PHE A 226 2.97 -13.19 -3.61
CA PHE A 226 3.89 -13.53 -2.54
C PHE A 226 3.49 -12.81 -1.26
N ARG A 227 4.12 -13.20 -0.14
CA ARG A 227 4.26 -12.38 1.05
C ARG A 227 5.73 -12.24 1.40
N TYR A 228 6.11 -11.10 1.95
CA TYR A 228 7.41 -10.92 2.59
C TYR A 228 7.22 -10.59 4.06
N CYS A 229 8.22 -10.96 4.86
CA CYS A 229 8.19 -10.84 6.31
C CYS A 229 9.56 -10.32 6.82
N PRO A 230 9.60 -9.56 7.92
CA PRO A 230 10.84 -9.16 8.58
C PRO A 230 11.54 -10.32 9.33
N ILE A 231 10.94 -11.52 9.34
CA ILE A 231 11.45 -12.75 9.97
C ILE A 231 11.46 -13.91 8.95
N PRO A 232 12.36 -14.90 9.07
CA PRO A 232 12.39 -16.05 8.15
C PRO A 232 11.11 -16.89 8.18
N PRO A 233 10.66 -17.45 7.04
CA PRO A 233 11.15 -17.20 5.68
C PRO A 233 10.79 -15.78 5.22
N PHE A 234 11.81 -15.01 4.80
CA PHE A 234 11.64 -13.58 4.48
C PHE A 234 10.79 -13.35 3.22
N LEU A 235 10.72 -14.35 2.33
CA LEU A 235 9.87 -14.37 1.14
C LEU A 235 9.17 -15.73 1.05
N THR A 236 7.86 -15.70 0.80
CA THR A 236 7.03 -16.89 0.55
C THR A 236 6.16 -16.64 -0.68
N TYR A 237 6.36 -17.45 -1.72
CA TYR A 237 5.63 -17.42 -2.98
C TYR A 237 4.39 -18.33 -2.94
N PHE A 238 3.30 -17.96 -3.60
CA PHE A 238 2.12 -18.81 -3.81
C PHE A 238 1.32 -18.37 -5.04
N ARG A 239 0.37 -19.20 -5.48
CA ARG A 239 -0.60 -18.90 -6.54
C ARG A 239 -2.01 -18.88 -5.99
N ILE A 240 -2.91 -18.26 -6.74
CA ILE A 240 -4.35 -18.29 -6.55
C ILE A 240 -4.94 -18.74 -7.89
N HIS A 241 -5.65 -19.85 -7.87
CA HIS A 241 -6.26 -20.45 -9.05
C HIS A 241 -7.46 -19.62 -9.56
N PRO A 242 -7.93 -19.81 -10.81
CA PRO A 242 -9.02 -19.01 -11.38
C PRO A 242 -10.34 -19.10 -10.61
N ASN A 243 -10.56 -20.19 -9.87
CA ASN A 243 -11.69 -20.41 -8.97
C ASN A 243 -11.54 -19.76 -7.58
N GLY A 244 -10.43 -19.05 -7.32
CA GLY A 244 -10.13 -18.40 -6.05
C GLY A 244 -9.40 -19.25 -5.01
N THR A 245 -9.13 -20.54 -5.26
CA THR A 245 -8.40 -21.36 -4.27
C THR A 245 -6.91 -21.01 -4.26
N LYS A 246 -6.34 -20.81 -3.06
CA LYS A 246 -4.91 -20.52 -2.89
C LYS A 246 -4.09 -21.83 -2.91
N SER A 247 -2.95 -21.82 -3.59
CA SER A 247 -1.99 -22.93 -3.56
C SER A 247 -1.25 -23.02 -2.23
N ARG A 248 -0.54 -24.13 -2.02
CA ARG A 248 0.47 -24.23 -0.97
C ARG A 248 1.54 -23.14 -1.10
N ASP A 249 2.10 -22.77 0.06
CA ASP A 249 3.22 -21.84 0.17
C ASP A 249 4.53 -22.47 -0.33
N ILE A 250 5.37 -21.65 -0.96
CA ILE A 250 6.72 -21.96 -1.39
C ILE A 250 7.67 -20.97 -0.67
N PRO A 251 8.25 -21.35 0.48
CA PRO A 251 9.22 -20.50 1.17
C PRO A 251 10.55 -20.45 0.41
N ILE A 252 11.18 -19.28 0.37
CA ILE A 252 12.46 -19.02 -0.31
C ILE A 252 13.53 -18.76 0.76
N PHE A 253 14.19 -19.79 1.27
CA PHE A 253 15.24 -19.65 2.30
C PHE A 253 16.59 -19.19 1.72
N SER A 254 16.79 -19.29 0.40
CA SER A 254 17.91 -18.66 -0.33
C SER A 254 17.85 -17.13 -0.36
N MET A 255 16.73 -16.54 0.07
CA MET A 255 16.68 -15.15 0.51
C MET A 255 17.13 -15.09 1.98
N THR A 256 18.36 -14.64 2.22
CA THR A 256 19.01 -14.71 3.55
C THR A 256 18.92 -13.42 4.37
N ARG A 257 18.32 -12.37 3.80
CA ARG A 257 18.13 -11.06 4.43
C ARG A 257 16.72 -10.54 4.12
N PRO A 258 16.09 -9.77 5.01
CA PRO A 258 14.75 -9.24 4.82
C PRO A 258 14.78 -7.99 3.92
N SER A 259 14.70 -8.17 2.59
CA SER A 259 14.59 -7.04 1.66
C SER A 259 13.16 -6.50 1.63
N PHE A 260 13.02 -5.19 1.39
CA PHE A 260 11.75 -4.61 1.00
C PHE A 260 11.43 -5.00 -0.45
N ILE A 261 10.42 -5.84 -0.65
CA ILE A 261 9.95 -6.30 -1.97
C ILE A 261 8.53 -5.79 -2.17
N HIS A 262 8.39 -4.68 -2.90
CA HIS A 262 7.08 -4.09 -3.21
C HIS A 262 6.39 -4.86 -4.35
N ASP A 263 7.07 -4.97 -5.50
CA ASP A 263 6.59 -5.62 -6.71
C ASP A 263 7.54 -6.73 -7.20
N PHE A 264 7.08 -7.53 -8.15
CA PHE A 264 7.77 -8.64 -8.77
C PHE A 264 7.31 -8.79 -10.24
N ALA A 265 7.95 -9.68 -11.02
CA ALA A 265 7.51 -9.94 -12.40
C ALA A 265 7.22 -11.43 -12.63
N ILE A 266 6.42 -11.73 -13.65
CA ILE A 266 6.24 -13.08 -14.20
C ILE A 266 6.59 -13.11 -15.67
N THR A 267 6.86 -14.30 -16.19
CA THR A 267 6.91 -14.62 -17.61
C THR A 267 6.05 -15.86 -17.89
N LYS A 268 6.10 -16.40 -19.12
CA LYS A 268 5.46 -17.67 -19.47
C LYS A 268 5.89 -18.83 -18.56
N ASN A 269 7.16 -18.90 -18.16
CA ASN A 269 7.71 -20.02 -17.41
C ASN A 269 8.28 -19.65 -16.03
N TYR A 270 8.56 -18.37 -15.74
CA TYR A 270 9.29 -17.94 -14.55
C TYR A 270 8.56 -16.87 -13.72
N ILE A 271 8.93 -16.79 -12.45
CA ILE A 271 8.65 -15.70 -11.53
C ILE A 271 9.98 -15.04 -11.13
N ILE A 272 10.00 -13.72 -11.05
CA ILE A 272 11.20 -12.90 -10.83
C ILE A 272 10.98 -11.95 -9.66
N PHE A 273 11.79 -12.10 -8.61
CA PHE A 273 11.76 -11.26 -7.42
C PHE A 273 12.99 -10.33 -7.37
N PRO A 274 12.81 -9.02 -7.09
CA PRO A 274 13.93 -8.15 -6.75
C PRO A 274 14.38 -8.37 -5.30
N ASP A 275 15.69 -8.36 -5.08
CA ASP A 275 16.32 -8.27 -3.76
C ASP A 275 17.24 -7.03 -3.82
N THR A 276 16.70 -5.89 -3.37
CA THR A 276 17.22 -4.54 -3.60
C THR A 276 18.13 -4.09 -2.46
N GLN A 277 18.70 -2.88 -2.56
CA GLN A 277 19.42 -2.26 -1.43
C GLN A 277 18.50 -1.76 -0.30
N LEU A 278 17.17 -1.84 -0.44
CA LEU A 278 16.24 -1.58 0.65
C LEU A 278 16.02 -2.84 1.48
N GLU A 279 16.29 -2.75 2.77
CA GLU A 279 16.11 -3.83 3.75
C GLU A 279 15.11 -3.40 4.82
N THR A 280 14.11 -4.24 5.13
CA THR A 280 13.30 -4.04 6.33
C THR A 280 14.18 -4.37 7.53
N ASN A 281 14.51 -3.40 8.36
CA ASN A 281 15.27 -3.62 9.59
C ASN A 281 14.30 -3.67 10.78
N PRO A 282 14.11 -4.81 11.45
CA PRO A 282 13.26 -4.90 12.64
C PRO A 282 13.69 -3.95 13.77
N PHE A 283 14.98 -3.63 13.81
CA PHE A 283 15.57 -2.65 14.73
C PHE A 283 15.75 -1.27 14.08
N GLY A 284 15.36 -1.08 12.82
CA GLY A 284 15.50 0.18 12.07
C GLY A 284 14.64 1.29 12.66
N LEU A 285 13.46 0.94 13.15
CA LEU A 285 12.64 1.85 13.95
C LEU A 285 13.42 2.35 15.18
N ILE A 286 14.21 1.48 15.82
CA ILE A 286 15.01 1.79 17.01
C ILE A 286 16.26 2.62 16.66
N THR A 287 16.94 2.32 15.55
CA THR A 287 18.25 2.91 15.21
C THR A 287 18.18 4.11 14.26
N SER A 288 17.17 4.17 13.40
CA SER A 288 17.07 5.13 12.28
C SER A 288 15.67 5.72 12.07
N GLY A 289 14.69 5.45 12.94
CA GLY A 289 13.34 6.03 12.81
C GLY A 289 12.56 5.55 11.58
N ALA A 290 12.91 4.39 11.00
CA ALA A 290 12.21 3.86 9.83
C ALA A 290 12.26 2.32 9.82
N PRO A 291 11.16 1.63 9.43
CA PRO A 291 11.11 0.16 9.40
C PRO A 291 11.89 -0.42 8.21
N VAL A 292 12.16 0.39 7.19
CA VAL A 292 12.95 0.09 6.00
C VAL A 292 14.15 1.02 6.00
N GLY A 293 15.31 0.52 5.60
CA GLY A 293 16.54 1.30 5.50
C GLY A 293 17.37 0.90 4.29
N TYR A 294 18.33 1.76 3.95
CA TYR A 294 19.23 1.56 2.81
C TYR A 294 20.55 0.89 3.22
N ASN A 295 20.95 -0.16 2.50
CA ASN A 295 22.23 -0.85 2.66
C ASN A 295 23.13 -0.64 1.44
N SER A 296 23.98 0.39 1.49
CA SER A 296 24.93 0.73 0.42
C SER A 296 25.92 -0.36 0.06
N ARG A 297 26.19 -1.33 0.95
CA ARG A 297 27.11 -2.46 0.70
C ARG A 297 26.44 -3.67 0.05
N LYS A 298 25.12 -3.69 -0.06
CA LYS A 298 24.38 -4.78 -0.71
C LYS A 298 24.41 -4.60 -2.23
N VAL A 299 24.71 -5.68 -2.94
CA VAL A 299 24.58 -5.74 -4.40
C VAL A 299 23.14 -6.17 -4.70
N PRO A 300 22.33 -5.36 -5.42
CA PRO A 300 21.00 -5.80 -5.85
C PRO A 300 21.08 -7.05 -6.73
N ARG A 301 20.08 -7.91 -6.63
CA ARG A 301 20.00 -9.16 -7.42
C ARG A 301 18.55 -9.48 -7.80
N LEU A 302 18.39 -10.27 -8.87
CA LEU A 302 17.11 -10.80 -9.33
C LEU A 302 17.05 -12.31 -9.06
N GLY A 303 16.05 -12.75 -8.31
CA GLY A 303 15.77 -14.15 -8.05
C GLY A 303 14.79 -14.70 -9.06
N VAL A 304 15.22 -15.67 -9.87
CA VAL A 304 14.42 -16.33 -10.91
C VAL A 304 14.09 -17.75 -10.46
N LEU A 305 12.79 -18.07 -10.41
CA LEU A 305 12.28 -19.40 -10.08
C LEU A 305 11.29 -19.83 -11.19
N PRO A 306 11.24 -21.11 -11.61
CA PRO A 306 10.16 -21.58 -12.47
C PRO A 306 8.81 -21.35 -11.78
N ARG A 307 7.84 -20.74 -12.45
CA ARG A 307 6.60 -20.27 -11.81
C ARG A 307 5.72 -21.40 -11.27
N TYR A 308 5.87 -22.62 -11.80
CA TYR A 308 5.24 -23.83 -11.28
C TYR A 308 6.14 -24.67 -10.36
N ALA A 309 7.20 -24.08 -9.81
CA ALA A 309 8.09 -24.76 -8.88
C ALA A 309 7.35 -25.28 -7.63
N THR A 310 7.87 -26.40 -7.14
CA THR A 310 7.35 -27.16 -6.00
C THR A 310 8.05 -26.78 -4.68
N ASP A 311 9.16 -26.09 -4.78
CA ASP A 311 10.14 -25.78 -3.74
C ASP A 311 11.16 -24.81 -4.37
N GLU A 312 12.10 -24.29 -3.59
CA GLU A 312 13.10 -23.35 -4.11
C GLU A 312 14.30 -24.00 -4.81
N SER A 313 14.35 -25.33 -5.02
CA SER A 313 15.55 -26.02 -5.54
C SER A 313 16.03 -25.51 -6.91
N LYS A 314 15.15 -24.84 -7.66
CA LYS A 314 15.43 -24.24 -8.97
C LYS A 314 15.55 -22.71 -8.93
N MET A 315 15.57 -22.09 -7.75
CA MET A 315 15.83 -20.67 -7.58
C MET A 315 17.25 -20.34 -8.02
N LYS A 316 17.40 -19.35 -8.88
CA LYS A 316 18.69 -18.78 -9.28
C LYS A 316 18.71 -17.29 -8.99
N TRP A 317 19.74 -16.83 -8.28
CA TRP A 317 19.95 -15.42 -7.99
C TRP A 317 21.04 -14.87 -8.91
N PHE A 318 20.73 -13.79 -9.63
CA PHE A 318 21.65 -13.12 -10.55
C PHE A 318 21.93 -11.70 -10.06
N GLU A 319 23.20 -11.34 -9.87
CA GLU A 319 23.58 -9.99 -9.44
C GLU A 319 23.30 -8.97 -10.53
N VAL A 320 22.70 -7.84 -10.15
CA VAL A 320 22.35 -6.72 -11.02
C VAL A 320 22.81 -5.41 -10.33
N PRO A 321 24.13 -5.14 -10.26
CA PRO A 321 24.68 -4.12 -9.35
C PRO A 321 24.13 -2.72 -9.61
N GLY A 322 23.44 -2.11 -8.64
CA GLY A 322 22.81 -0.79 -8.78
C GLY A 322 21.50 -0.78 -9.58
N PHE A 323 20.74 -1.87 -9.57
CA PHE A 323 19.36 -1.94 -10.07
C PHE A 323 18.37 -2.16 -8.92
N ASN A 324 17.74 -1.07 -8.47
CA ASN A 324 16.75 -1.07 -7.40
C ASN A 324 15.35 -0.93 -8.02
N MET A 325 14.74 -2.08 -8.33
CA MET A 325 13.38 -2.16 -8.86
C MET A 325 12.35 -2.06 -7.72
N ILE A 326 11.49 -1.04 -7.76
CA ILE A 326 10.33 -0.91 -6.86
C ILE A 326 9.06 -1.44 -7.53
N HIS A 327 8.77 -1.00 -8.75
CA HIS A 327 7.71 -1.56 -9.60
C HIS A 327 8.29 -2.32 -10.79
N ALA A 328 7.61 -3.35 -11.26
CA ALA A 328 7.93 -4.06 -12.49
C ALA A 328 6.93 -3.67 -13.61
N ILE A 329 7.43 -3.16 -14.74
CA ILE A 329 6.56 -2.84 -15.89
C ILE A 329 6.08 -4.13 -16.54
N ASN A 330 7.02 -5.01 -16.88
CA ASN A 330 6.75 -6.34 -17.43
C ASN A 330 8.03 -7.18 -17.43
N ALA A 331 7.88 -8.49 -17.60
CA ALA A 331 8.96 -9.36 -18.02
C ALA A 331 8.48 -10.34 -19.10
N TRP A 332 9.42 -10.86 -19.89
CA TRP A 332 9.15 -11.94 -20.85
C TRP A 332 10.43 -12.71 -21.17
N GLU A 333 10.26 -13.86 -21.82
CA GLU A 333 11.36 -14.69 -22.31
C GLU A 333 11.69 -14.39 -23.77
N VAL A 334 12.97 -14.46 -24.11
CA VAL A 334 13.51 -14.48 -25.48
C VAL A 334 14.52 -15.62 -25.60
N ASP A 335 15.04 -15.84 -26.81
CA ASP A 335 16.03 -16.89 -27.09
C ASP A 335 15.51 -18.28 -26.64
N ASP A 336 14.28 -18.62 -27.05
CA ASP A 336 13.52 -19.84 -26.73
C ASP A 336 13.36 -20.19 -25.23
N GLY A 337 13.51 -19.20 -24.36
CA GLY A 337 13.41 -19.35 -22.90
C GLY A 337 14.75 -19.24 -22.17
N ASP A 338 15.86 -19.17 -22.88
CA ASP A 338 17.20 -19.06 -22.29
C ASP A 338 17.49 -17.69 -21.68
N THR A 339 16.85 -16.63 -22.18
CA THR A 339 17.08 -15.25 -21.71
C THR A 339 15.79 -14.64 -21.19
N ILE A 340 15.78 -14.17 -19.94
CA ILE A 340 14.69 -13.35 -19.39
C ILE A 340 14.99 -11.88 -19.66
N VAL A 341 13.99 -11.14 -20.11
CA VAL A 341 13.99 -9.67 -20.20
C VAL A 341 13.06 -9.11 -19.13
N VAL A 342 13.57 -8.22 -18.27
CA VAL A 342 12.78 -7.46 -17.30
C VAL A 342 12.84 -5.99 -17.67
N ILE A 343 11.68 -5.33 -17.71
CA ILE A 343 11.56 -3.87 -17.87
C ILE A 343 11.05 -3.28 -16.56
N ALA A 344 11.78 -2.32 -16.01
CA ALA A 344 11.41 -1.67 -14.76
C ALA A 344 11.95 -0.23 -14.69
N PRO A 345 11.33 0.66 -13.90
CA PRO A 345 11.99 1.85 -13.41
C PRO A 345 13.06 1.43 -12.38
N ASN A 346 14.32 1.76 -12.66
CA ASN A 346 15.41 1.65 -11.72
C ASN A 346 15.48 2.91 -10.86
N THR A 347 15.21 2.78 -9.57
CA THR A 347 15.16 3.87 -8.60
C THR A 347 16.58 4.35 -8.25
N MET A 348 17.01 5.44 -8.89
CA MET A 348 18.28 6.12 -8.57
C MET A 348 18.15 6.95 -7.29
N SER A 349 19.25 7.06 -6.53
CA SER A 349 19.29 7.66 -5.19
C SER A 349 18.30 7.02 -4.21
N ILE A 350 18.33 5.68 -4.16
CA ILE A 350 17.49 4.81 -3.34
C ILE A 350 17.63 5.09 -1.84
N GLU A 351 18.74 5.69 -1.39
CA GLU A 351 18.96 6.21 -0.05
C GLU A 351 17.87 7.20 0.42
N HIS A 352 17.19 7.87 -0.52
CA HIS A 352 16.14 8.84 -0.24
C HIS A 352 14.71 8.26 -0.31
N PHE A 353 14.55 6.94 -0.46
CA PHE A 353 13.28 6.29 -0.79
C PHE A 353 12.11 6.59 0.14
N LEU A 354 12.36 6.80 1.44
CA LEU A 354 11.31 7.01 2.44
C LEU A 354 11.19 8.47 2.89
N GLU A 355 12.29 9.22 2.81
CA GLU A 355 12.41 10.54 3.45
C GLU A 355 12.29 11.69 2.45
N ARG A 356 12.73 11.50 1.20
CA ARG A 356 12.92 12.55 0.19
C ARG A 356 12.59 12.06 -1.21
N LEU A 357 11.32 11.69 -1.42
CA LEU A 357 10.76 11.23 -2.70
C LEU A 357 11.03 12.19 -3.87
N ASP A 358 11.19 13.49 -3.58
CA ASP A 358 11.51 14.57 -4.53
C ASP A 358 12.93 14.46 -5.13
N LEU A 359 13.87 13.83 -4.42
CA LEU A 359 15.25 13.65 -4.86
C LEU A 359 15.43 12.40 -5.75
N ILE A 360 14.47 11.49 -5.71
CA ILE A 360 14.52 10.20 -6.41
C ILE A 360 14.27 10.41 -7.90
N ARG A 361 15.07 9.72 -8.73
CA ARG A 361 14.94 9.76 -10.19
C ARG A 361 14.92 8.36 -10.79
N PRO A 362 13.76 7.65 -10.78
CA PRO A 362 13.60 6.44 -11.56
C PRO A 362 13.97 6.67 -13.03
N ARG A 363 14.63 5.67 -13.62
CA ARG A 363 14.94 5.62 -15.06
C ARG A 363 14.48 4.28 -15.60
N ILE A 364 13.84 4.26 -16.78
CA ILE A 364 13.38 3.00 -17.34
C ILE A 364 14.57 2.21 -17.85
N GLU A 365 14.80 1.04 -17.27
CA GLU A 365 15.85 0.12 -17.66
C GLU A 365 15.29 -1.21 -18.17
N LYS A 366 16.05 -1.81 -19.07
CA LYS A 366 15.90 -3.19 -19.55
C LYS A 366 17.05 -4.01 -19.00
N VAL A 367 16.74 -4.98 -18.16
CA VAL A 367 17.67 -6.01 -17.71
C VAL A 367 17.46 -7.26 -18.56
N LYS A 368 18.53 -7.84 -19.08
CA LYS A 368 18.54 -9.17 -19.69
C LYS A 368 19.35 -10.13 -18.81
N VAL A 369 18.82 -11.32 -18.56
CA VAL A 369 19.45 -12.37 -17.75
C VAL A 369 19.52 -13.65 -18.58
N ASP A 370 20.73 -14.06 -18.98
CA ASP A 370 21.00 -15.33 -19.66
C ASP A 370 21.08 -16.45 -18.60
N LEU A 371 20.07 -17.33 -18.58
CA LEU A 371 19.90 -18.38 -17.57
C LEU A 371 20.90 -19.54 -17.70
N LYS A 372 21.56 -19.67 -18.86
CA LYS A 372 22.57 -20.71 -19.15
C LYS A 372 23.97 -20.23 -18.78
N LYS A 373 24.35 -19.03 -19.20
CA LYS A 373 25.69 -18.45 -18.94
C LYS A 373 25.79 -17.74 -17.59
N GLY A 374 24.66 -17.38 -16.97
CA GLY A 374 24.64 -16.56 -15.76
C GLY A 374 24.97 -15.08 -16.01
N MET A 375 24.93 -14.64 -17.27
CA MET A 375 25.30 -13.28 -17.65
C MET A 375 24.12 -12.32 -17.53
N VAL A 376 24.35 -11.16 -16.93
CA VAL A 376 23.39 -10.05 -16.87
C VAL A 376 23.88 -8.91 -17.74
N SER A 377 22.98 -8.30 -18.52
CA SER A 377 23.24 -7.05 -19.24
C SER A 377 22.10 -6.05 -19.01
N ARG A 378 22.43 -4.75 -19.02
CA ARG A 378 21.51 -3.67 -18.68
C ARG A 378 21.54 -2.60 -19.76
N TYR A 379 20.38 -2.01 -20.05
CA TYR A 379 20.22 -0.97 -21.04
C TYR A 379 19.22 0.07 -20.54
N THR A 380 19.64 1.33 -20.41
CA THR A 380 18.71 2.45 -20.18
C THR A 380 17.82 2.61 -21.40
N MET A 381 16.51 2.46 -21.22
CA MET A 381 15.50 2.71 -22.25
C MET A 381 14.98 4.15 -22.22
N SER A 382 14.92 4.77 -21.04
CA SER A 382 14.62 6.20 -20.90
C SER A 382 15.31 6.76 -19.66
N SER A 383 15.87 7.96 -19.80
CA SER A 383 16.46 8.75 -18.71
C SER A 383 15.46 9.67 -18.01
N TRP A 384 14.21 9.73 -18.49
CA TRP A 384 13.15 10.56 -17.91
C TRP A 384 12.67 9.97 -16.58
N ASN A 385 12.19 10.84 -15.69
CA ASN A 385 11.59 10.48 -14.41
C ASN A 385 10.20 9.87 -14.64
N LEU A 386 10.17 8.56 -14.87
CA LEU A 386 9.00 7.80 -15.32
C LEU A 386 8.66 6.69 -14.33
N GLU A 387 7.40 6.62 -13.90
CA GLU A 387 6.94 5.67 -12.87
C GLU A 387 5.45 5.29 -13.09
N LEU A 388 4.91 4.38 -12.26
CA LEU A 388 3.51 3.93 -12.25
C LEU A 388 3.05 3.44 -13.63
N ALA A 389 3.80 2.48 -14.17
CA ALA A 389 3.58 1.95 -15.51
C ALA A 389 2.27 1.17 -15.63
N SER A 390 1.60 1.32 -16.77
CA SER A 390 0.47 0.50 -17.19
C SER A 390 0.72 -0.10 -18.57
N ILE A 391 0.41 -1.38 -18.71
CA ILE A 391 0.49 -2.15 -19.96
C ILE A 391 -0.86 -2.76 -20.30
N ASN A 392 -1.04 -3.16 -21.56
CA ASN A 392 -2.15 -4.04 -21.93
C ASN A 392 -2.05 -5.34 -21.12
N GLN A 393 -3.07 -5.65 -20.34
CA GLN A 393 -3.10 -6.80 -19.43
C GLN A 393 -2.99 -8.15 -20.19
N ALA A 394 -3.43 -8.22 -21.45
CA ALA A 394 -3.22 -9.39 -22.32
C ALA A 394 -1.73 -9.67 -22.63
N CYS A 395 -0.83 -8.73 -22.33
CA CYS A 395 0.61 -8.84 -22.52
C CYS A 395 1.41 -9.04 -21.21
N VAL A 396 0.77 -9.20 -20.05
CA VAL A 396 1.49 -9.53 -18.80
C VAL A 396 2.25 -10.84 -18.99
N GLY A 397 3.54 -10.85 -18.65
CA GLY A 397 4.43 -12.01 -18.85
C GLY A 397 4.85 -12.30 -20.29
N LYS A 398 4.44 -11.43 -21.24
CA LYS A 398 4.68 -11.55 -22.68
C LYS A 398 5.32 -10.28 -23.22
N LYS A 399 6.01 -10.36 -24.36
CA LYS A 399 6.65 -9.19 -24.99
C LYS A 399 5.59 -8.16 -25.43
N ASN A 400 5.58 -7.00 -24.77
CA ASN A 400 4.77 -5.84 -25.17
C ASN A 400 5.59 -4.83 -25.99
N LYS A 401 4.93 -4.10 -26.90
CA LYS A 401 5.53 -3.00 -27.69
C LYS A 401 5.32 -1.63 -27.06
N TYR A 402 4.25 -1.46 -26.29
CA TYR A 402 3.79 -0.19 -25.74
C TYR A 402 3.61 -0.29 -24.22
N VAL A 403 3.81 0.84 -23.54
CA VAL A 403 3.60 1.08 -22.11
C VAL A 403 3.13 2.52 -21.95
N LYS A 404 2.18 2.77 -21.03
CA LYS A 404 1.83 4.10 -20.55
C LYS A 404 2.53 4.32 -19.20
N LEU A 405 3.09 5.50 -18.96
CA LEU A 405 3.88 5.84 -17.77
C LEU A 405 3.53 7.26 -17.33
N ASN A 406 3.57 7.52 -16.02
CA ASN A 406 3.44 8.87 -15.49
C ASN A 406 4.81 9.57 -15.52
N ILE A 407 4.82 10.85 -15.91
CA ILE A 407 6.02 11.70 -15.84
C ILE A 407 5.98 12.45 -14.51
N ASN A 408 6.95 12.20 -13.64
CA ASN A 408 7.03 12.88 -12.35
C ASN A 408 7.75 14.22 -12.50
N TYR A 409 6.97 15.28 -12.74
CA TYR A 409 7.42 16.67 -12.71
C TYR A 409 7.51 17.18 -11.25
N TYR A 410 8.64 16.91 -10.60
CA TYR A 410 9.03 17.71 -9.43
C TYR A 410 9.48 19.09 -9.93
N PHE A 411 8.59 20.08 -9.85
CA PHE A 411 8.97 21.48 -9.98
C PHE A 411 9.92 21.83 -8.83
N VAL A 412 11.22 21.81 -9.10
CA VAL A 412 12.17 22.49 -8.24
C VAL A 412 11.88 23.98 -8.40
N SER A 413 11.12 24.54 -7.47
CA SER A 413 10.98 25.99 -7.32
C SER A 413 12.32 26.55 -6.87
N THR A 414 13.23 26.73 -7.84
CA THR A 414 14.39 27.59 -7.65
C THR A 414 13.86 29.02 -7.61
N SER A 415 13.55 29.49 -6.40
CA SER A 415 13.39 30.92 -6.10
C SER A 415 14.76 31.61 -6.20
N ASN A 416 15.34 31.59 -7.40
CA ASN A 416 16.44 32.45 -7.76
C ASN A 416 15.84 33.84 -7.95
N ASN A 417 15.92 34.64 -6.89
CA ASN A 417 15.73 36.08 -6.99
C ASN A 417 16.79 36.62 -7.96
N PHE A 418 16.38 36.86 -9.20
CA PHE A 418 17.13 37.70 -10.11
C PHE A 418 16.85 39.17 -9.75
N VAL A 419 17.88 39.84 -9.25
CA VAL A 419 18.10 41.29 -9.36
C VAL A 419 19.46 41.45 -10.03
#